data_AF-A0A510Y4J3-F1
#
_entry.id   AF-A0A510Y4J3-F1
#
_cell.length_a   1.000
_cell.length_b   1.000
_cell.length_c   1.000
_cell.angle_alpha   90.00
_cell.angle_beta   90.00
_cell.angle_gamma   90.00
#
_symmetry.space_group_name_H-M   'P 1'
#
loop_
_entity.id
_entity.type
_entity.pdbx_description
1 polymer ?
#
loop_
_entity_poly.entity_id
_entity_poly.type
_entity_poly.pdbx_seq_one_letter_code
_entity_poly.pdbx_strand_id
1 'polypeptide(L)' 'METYAKAIDAGCHEIQPVTDLPDHGVSNAIFMDPFGYIWMLHQVYLEVSFEERKRLWEEKRAN' A
#
# COMPACT_ATOMS: atom_id res chain seq x y z
N MET A 1 -4.40 5.85 7.70
CA MET A 1 -3.83 6.82 6.75
C MET A 1 -4.85 7.94 6.51
N GLU A 2 -4.48 9.21 6.71
CA GLU A 2 -5.44 10.33 6.66
C GLU A 2 -6.03 10.55 5.26
N THR A 3 -5.19 10.52 4.21
CA THR A 3 -5.63 10.67 2.82
C THR A 3 -6.64 9.60 2.40
N TYR A 4 -6.45 8.36 2.89
CA TYR A 4 -7.39 7.27 2.64
C TYR A 4 -8.78 7.58 3.21
N ALA A 5 -8.86 7.98 4.48
CA ALA A 5 -10.12 8.33 5.12
C ALA A 5 -10.84 9.46 4.37
N LYS A 6 -10.10 10.51 3.96
CA LYS A 6 -10.66 11.60 3.14
C LYS A 6 -11.20 11.12 1.79
N ALA A 7 -10.56 10.14 1.15
CA ALA A 7 -11.02 9.60 -0.12
C ALA A 7 -12.36 8.85 0.04
N ILE A 8 -12.48 8.02 1.08
CA ILE A 8 -13.72 7.29 1.38
C ILE A 8 -14.84 8.26 1.75
N ASP A 9 -14.57 9.26 2.59
CA ASP A 9 -15.53 10.30 2.96
C ASP A 9 -15.99 11.14 1.74
N ALA A 10 -15.14 11.29 0.72
CA ALA A 10 -15.46 11.96 -0.53
C ALA A 10 -16.27 11.09 -1.52
N GLY A 11 -16.63 9.85 -1.13
CA GLY A 11 -17.44 8.95 -1.94
C GLY A 11 -16.65 7.98 -2.83
N CYS A 12 -15.34 7.83 -2.61
CA CYS A 12 -14.60 6.76 -3.26
C CYS A 12 -15.04 5.39 -2.72
N HIS A 13 -15.08 4.38 -3.58
CA HIS A 13 -15.36 3.01 -3.21
C HIS A 13 -14.05 2.28 -2.84
N GLU A 14 -13.97 1.73 -1.63
CA GLU A 14 -12.86 0.87 -1.22
C GLU A 14 -12.82 -0.39 -2.12
N ILE A 15 -11.66 -0.65 -2.74
CA ILE A 15 -11.37 -1.92 -3.43
C ILE A 15 -10.49 -2.81 -2.54
N GLN A 16 -9.48 -2.20 -1.91
CA GLN A 16 -8.60 -2.85 -0.96
C GLN A 16 -8.38 -1.91 0.23
N PRO A 17 -8.62 -2.38 1.47
CA PRO A 17 -8.38 -1.59 2.67
C PRO A 17 -6.89 -1.31 2.86
N VAL A 18 -6.59 -0.38 3.77
CA VAL A 18 -5.21 -0.12 4.21
C VAL A 18 -4.58 -1.43 4.70
N THR A 19 -3.59 -1.89 3.96
CA THR A 19 -2.83 -3.11 4.24
C THR A 19 -1.40 -2.72 4.57
N ASP A 20 -0.90 -3.20 5.71
CA ASP A 20 0.47 -2.96 6.11
C ASP A 20 1.41 -4.03 5.54
N LEU A 21 2.55 -3.59 5.00
CA LEU A 21 3.58 -4.45 4.42
C LEU A 21 4.93 -4.12 5.09
N PRO A 22 5.16 -4.59 6.34
CA PRO A 22 6.32 -4.22 7.14
C PRO A 22 7.66 -4.56 6.47
N ASP A 23 7.73 -5.72 5.81
CA ASP A 23 8.91 -6.18 5.06
C ASP A 23 9.31 -5.24 3.91
N HIS A 24 8.39 -4.37 3.50
CA HIS A 24 8.58 -3.41 2.43
C HIS A 24 8.55 -1.96 2.94
N GLY A 25 8.39 -1.74 4.26
CA GLY A 25 8.39 -0.42 4.90
C GLY A 25 7.24 0.48 4.46
N VAL A 26 6.14 -0.11 3.99
CA VAL A 26 5.06 0.59 3.32
C VAL A 26 3.68 0.09 3.78
N SER A 27 2.70 0.98 3.76
CA SER A 27 1.29 0.60 3.77
C SER A 27 0.65 1.04 2.46
N ASN A 28 -0.29 0.26 1.93
CA ASN A 28 -1.03 0.63 0.73
C ASN A 28 -2.53 0.44 0.86
N ALA A 29 -3.29 1.14 0.02
CA ALA A 29 -4.74 0.97 -0.13
C ALA A 29 -5.12 1.18 -1.59
N ILE A 30 -6.23 0.58 -2.02
CA ILE A 30 -6.78 0.75 -3.38
C ILE A 30 -8.23 1.18 -3.26
N PHE A 31 -8.60 2.23 -3.99
CA PHE A 31 -9.98 2.71 -4.06
C PHE A 31 -10.31 3.21 -5.46
N MET A 32 -11.59 3.24 -5.79
CA MET A 32 -12.12 3.75 -7.04
C MET A 32 -12.85 5.07 -6.79
N ASP A 33 -12.55 6.09 -7.57
CA ASP A 33 -13.27 7.36 -7.48
C ASP A 33 -14.67 7.28 -8.13
N PRO A 34 -15.55 8.28 -7.89
CA PRO A 34 -16.89 8.30 -8.48
C PRO A 34 -16.94 8.34 -10.02
N PHE A 35 -15.82 8.64 -10.69
CA PHE A 35 -15.70 8.64 -12.14
C PHE A 35 -15.23 7.29 -12.70
N GLY A 36 -14.91 6.33 -11.82
CA GLY A 36 -14.48 4.98 -12.17
C GLY A 36 -12.97 4.79 -12.30
N TYR A 37 -12.14 5.77 -11.94
CA TYR A 37 -10.69 5.59 -11.94
C TYR A 37 -10.22 4.88 -10.67
N ILE A 38 -9.27 3.96 -10.84
CA ILE A 38 -8.68 3.20 -9.74
C ILE A 38 -7.38 3.86 -9.31
N TRP A 39 -7.27 4.12 -8.01
CA TRP A 39 -6.12 4.75 -7.39
C TRP A 39 -5.48 3.79 -6.39
N MET A 40 -4.15 3.70 -6.45
CA MET A 40 -3.35 3.06 -5.40
C MET A 40 -2.66 4.13 -4.58
N LEU A 41 -2.99 4.17 -3.29
CA LEU A 41 -2.35 5.04 -2.34
C LEU A 41 -1.26 4.26 -1.61
N HIS A 42 -0.05 4.82 -1.61
CA HIS A 42 1.14 4.18 -1.03
C HIS A 42 1.79 5.13 -0.02
N GLN A 43 1.99 4.66 1.21
CA GLN A 43 2.70 5.39 2.24
C GLN A 43 3.99 4.64 2.59
N VAL A 44 5.12 5.25 2.26
CA VAL A 44 6.43 4.77 2.71
C VAL A 44 6.71 5.38 4.09
N TYR A 45 6.89 4.55 5.11
CA TYR A 45 7.27 4.97 6.46
C TYR A 45 8.67 4.50 6.85
N LEU A 46 9.22 3.51 6.15
CA LEU A 46 10.60 3.08 6.26
C LEU A 46 11.17 2.88 4.85
N GLU A 47 12.26 3.59 4.54
CA GLU A 47 12.98 3.34 3.30
C GLU A 47 13.80 2.06 3.46
N VAL A 48 13.35 0.99 2.80
CA VAL A 48 14.07 -0.27 2.72
C VAL A 48 14.96 -0.23 1.48
N SER A 49 16.27 -0.45 1.64
CA SER A 49 17.21 -0.46 0.50
C SER A 49 16.87 -1.59 -0.48
N PHE A 50 17.37 -1.47 -1.71
CA PHE A 50 17.17 -2.52 -2.69
C PHE A 50 17.81 -3.85 -2.25
N GLU A 51 19.02 -3.83 -1.67
CA GLU A 51 19.66 -5.03 -1.13
C GLU A 51 18.80 -5.72 -0.07
N GLU A 52 18.21 -4.95 0.84
CA GLU A 52 17.41 -5.50 1.93
C GLU A 52 16.08 -6.10 1.42
N ARG A 53 15.42 -5.43 0.46
CA ARG A 53 14.25 -5.99 -0.23
C ARG A 53 14.58 -7.31 -0.93
N LYS A 54 15.75 -7.40 -1.57
CA LYS A 54 16.21 -8.61 -2.27
C LYS A 54 16.48 -9.75 -1.28
N ARG A 55 17.14 -9.46 -0.16
CA ARG A 55 17.40 -10.43 0.92
C ARG A 55 16.11 -11.03 1.47
N LEU A 56 15.14 -10.19 1.84
CA LEU A 56 13.83 -10.64 2.34
C LEU A 56 13.07 -11.50 1.33
N TRP A 57 13.18 -11.20 0.04
CA TRP A 57 12.56 -11.99 -1.02
C TRP A 57 13.25 -13.35 -1.23
N GLU A 58 14.57 -13.40 -1.17
CA GLU A 58 15.35 -14.65 -1.26
C GLU A 58 15.08 -15.57 -0.04
N GLU A 59 15.03 -15.01 1.16
CA GLU A 59 14.70 -15.75 2.39
C GLU A 59 13.29 -16.38 2.33
N LYS A 60 12.29 -15.66 1.79
CA LYS A 60 10.94 -16.21 1.59
C LYS A 60 10.85 -17.35 0.56
N ARG A 61 11.79 -17.44 -0.39
CA ARG A 61 11.82 -18.51 -1.41
C ARG A 61 12.53 -19.77 -0.95
N ALA A 62 13.38 -19.68 0.07
CA ALA A 62 14.14 -20.80 0.62
C ALA A 62 13.34 -21.63 1.64
N ASN A 63 12.12 -21.21 1.97
CA ASN A 63 11.22 -21.83 2.95
C ASN A 63 10.01 -22.50 2.29
#